data_AF-L0KQT1-F1
#
_entry.id   AF-L0KQT1-F1
#
_cell.length_a   1.000
_cell.length_b   1.000
_cell.length_c   1.000
_cell.angle_alpha   90.00
_cell.angle_beta   90.00
_cell.angle_gamma   90.00
#
_symmetry.space_group_name_H-M   'P 1'
#
loop_
_entity.id
_entity.type
_entity.pdbx_description
1 polymer ?
#
loop_
_entity_poly.entity_id
_entity_poly.type
_entity_poly.pdbx_seq_one_letter_code
_entity_poly.pdbx_strand_id
1 'polypeptide(L)'
;MRRLYSIVISLAAVSANTAFAAQSTYVNERFGTVCTFPDDIFTDRQPEPENGDGQVWLSADGASLTCSGILNIDHETPKDFVVGEKASKEPGYKVTYGKAGKDWAVLSGVKDGKIFYERRLFDGDGVIRTIWIDYPPALKSKYDPLVGAIAGSLKGP
;
A
#
# COMPACT_ATOMS: atom_id res chain seq x y z
N MET A 1 52.99 6.54 46.16
CA MET A 1 52.98 6.24 44.72
C MET A 1 51.63 5.61 44.38
N ARG A 2 50.71 6.36 43.74
CA ARG A 2 49.34 5.93 43.42
C ARG A 2 49.31 5.46 41.97
N ARG A 3 49.06 4.16 41.74
CA ARG A 3 48.88 3.59 40.39
C ARG A 3 47.44 3.83 39.94
N LEU A 4 47.25 4.58 38.86
CA LEU A 4 45.98 4.76 38.18
C LEU A 4 45.84 3.65 37.13
N TYR A 5 44.78 2.85 37.21
CA TYR A 5 44.42 1.87 36.19
C TYR A 5 43.44 2.52 35.21
N SER A 6 43.84 2.65 33.94
CA SER A 6 42.96 3.11 32.87
C SER A 6 42.16 1.93 32.33
N ILE A 7 40.84 1.99 32.47
CA ILE A 7 39.90 1.05 31.83
C ILE A 7 39.60 1.58 30.43
N VAL A 8 39.99 0.82 29.41
CA VAL A 8 39.64 1.09 28.00
C VAL A 8 38.32 0.40 27.71
N ILE A 9 37.24 1.17 27.57
CA ILE A 9 35.94 0.68 27.11
C ILE A 9 35.98 0.65 25.58
N SER A 10 36.01 -0.55 25.01
CA SER A 10 35.90 -0.75 23.56
C SER A 10 34.42 -0.79 23.18
N LEU A 11 33.95 0.22 22.45
CA LEU A 11 32.58 0.29 21.94
C LEU A 11 32.52 -0.47 20.60
N ALA A 12 31.96 -1.67 20.61
CA ALA A 12 31.70 -2.43 19.40
C ALA A 12 30.51 -1.80 18.65
N ALA A 13 30.77 -1.18 17.50
CA ALA A 13 29.72 -0.70 16.60
C ALA A 13 29.09 -1.91 15.88
N VAL A 14 27.86 -2.27 16.26
CA VAL A 14 27.06 -3.25 15.52
C VAL A 14 26.54 -2.56 14.25
N SER A 15 27.13 -2.89 13.11
CA SER A 15 26.62 -2.48 11.79
C SER A 15 25.38 -3.33 11.47
N ALA A 16 24.19 -2.77 11.65
CA ALA A 16 22.97 -3.39 11.14
C ALA A 16 22.97 -3.29 9.61
N ASN A 17 23.32 -4.38 8.93
CA ASN A 17 23.09 -4.50 7.49
C ASN A 17 21.59 -4.62 7.26
N THR A 18 20.92 -3.51 6.97
CA THR A 18 19.58 -3.55 6.39
C THR A 18 19.73 -4.05 4.95
N ALA A 19 19.56 -5.35 4.74
CA ALA A 19 19.33 -5.85 3.39
C ALA A 19 18.08 -5.12 2.85
N PHE A 20 18.23 -4.38 1.75
CA PHE A 20 17.08 -3.87 1.03
C PHE A 20 16.29 -5.10 0.56
N ALA A 21 15.06 -5.26 1.03
CA ALA A 21 14.15 -6.27 0.49
C ALA A 21 14.07 -6.06 -1.03
N ALA A 22 14.12 -7.13 -1.81
CA ALA A 22 13.96 -7.03 -3.25
C ALA A 22 12.59 -6.40 -3.55
N GLN A 23 12.58 -5.45 -4.49
CA GLN A 23 11.39 -4.70 -4.85
C GLN A 23 11.06 -4.94 -6.31
N SER A 24 9.77 -5.13 -6.59
CA SER A 24 9.24 -5.13 -7.93
C SER A 24 8.42 -3.87 -8.17
N THR A 25 8.56 -3.31 -9.38
CA THR A 25 7.73 -2.20 -9.86
C THR A 25 6.85 -2.69 -11.00
N TYR A 26 5.54 -2.59 -10.81
CA TYR A 26 4.56 -2.84 -11.86
C TYR A 26 4.16 -1.53 -12.53
N VAL A 27 3.97 -1.59 -13.85
CA VAL A 27 3.40 -0.52 -14.66
C VAL A 27 2.23 -1.12 -15.42
N ASN A 28 1.01 -0.63 -15.18
CA ASN A 28 -0.16 -1.05 -15.94
C ASN A 28 -0.08 -0.52 -17.37
N GLU A 29 -0.16 -1.41 -18.36
CA GLU A 29 0.00 -1.04 -19.77
C GLU A 29 -1.12 -0.12 -20.28
N ARG A 30 -2.34 -0.25 -19.74
CA ARG A 30 -3.52 0.48 -20.21
C ARG A 30 -3.56 1.92 -19.70
N PHE A 31 -3.26 2.14 -18.43
CA PHE A 31 -3.48 3.39 -17.72
C PHE A 31 -2.18 4.05 -17.20
N GLY A 32 -1.03 3.37 -17.36
CA GLY A 32 0.25 3.84 -16.84
C GLY A 32 0.30 3.91 -15.31
N THR A 33 -0.62 3.24 -14.60
CA THR A 33 -0.56 3.15 -13.13
C THR A 33 0.71 2.43 -12.70
N VAL A 34 1.47 3.05 -11.80
CA VAL A 34 2.70 2.48 -11.27
C VAL A 34 2.55 2.14 -9.79
N CYS A 35 3.02 0.97 -9.39
CA CYS A 35 3.13 0.55 -7.98
C CYS A 35 4.44 -0.20 -7.73
N THR A 36 5.08 0.02 -6.58
CA THR A 36 6.30 -0.68 -6.15
C THR A 36 6.08 -1.36 -4.82
N PHE A 37 6.49 -2.62 -4.71
CA PHE A 37 6.24 -3.45 -3.53
C PHE A 37 7.33 -4.51 -3.32
N PRO A 38 7.47 -5.06 -2.09
CA PRO A 38 8.40 -6.16 -1.80
C PRO A 38 7.95 -7.43 -2.53
N ASP A 39 8.79 -7.94 -3.41
CA ASP A 39 8.47 -9.10 -4.26
C ASP A 39 8.67 -10.44 -3.56
N ASP A 40 9.29 -10.44 -2.38
CA ASP A 40 9.39 -11.56 -1.47
C ASP A 40 8.11 -11.78 -0.64
N ILE A 41 7.23 -10.78 -0.57
CA ILE A 41 5.96 -10.83 0.17
C ILE A 41 4.78 -11.14 -0.75
N PHE A 42 4.65 -10.39 -1.84
CA PHE A 42 3.56 -10.52 -2.81
C PHE A 42 4.02 -11.34 -4.02
N THR A 43 4.21 -12.63 -3.78
CA THR A 43 4.86 -13.55 -4.73
C THR A 43 3.89 -14.18 -5.74
N ASP A 44 2.62 -14.31 -5.39
CA ASP A 44 1.63 -15.00 -6.23
C ASP A 44 0.87 -14.01 -7.13
N ARG A 45 1.43 -13.72 -8.31
CA ARG A 45 0.79 -12.88 -9.34
C ARG A 45 -0.40 -13.62 -9.94
N GLN A 46 -1.59 -13.07 -9.75
CA GLN A 46 -2.83 -13.62 -10.30
C GLN A 46 -2.88 -13.48 -11.84
N PRO A 47 -3.78 -14.20 -12.52
CA PRO A 47 -4.08 -13.92 -13.93
C PRO A 47 -4.47 -12.45 -14.12
N GLU A 48 -4.05 -11.88 -15.25
CA GLU A 48 -4.36 -10.49 -15.56
C GLU A 48 -5.86 -10.34 -15.88
N PRO A 49 -6.53 -9.26 -15.41
CA PRO A 49 -7.92 -8.99 -15.75
C PRO A 49 -8.12 -8.84 -17.27
N GLU A 50 -9.25 -9.32 -17.79
CA GLU A 50 -9.56 -9.26 -19.24
C GLU A 50 -9.59 -7.83 -19.79
N ASN A 51 -9.96 -6.86 -18.96
CA ASN A 51 -10.02 -5.45 -19.33
C ASN A 51 -8.65 -4.73 -19.16
N GLY A 52 -7.61 -5.42 -18.66
CA GLY A 52 -6.27 -4.87 -18.45
C GLY A 52 -6.22 -3.69 -17.49
N ASP A 53 -7.18 -3.58 -16.54
CA ASP A 53 -7.28 -2.43 -15.64
C ASP A 53 -6.30 -2.45 -14.46
N GLY A 54 -5.53 -3.52 -14.30
CA GLY A 54 -4.57 -3.63 -13.23
C GLY A 54 -4.03 -5.03 -13.06
N GLN A 55 -3.51 -5.28 -11.86
CA GLN A 55 -2.96 -6.57 -11.49
C GLN A 55 -3.12 -6.81 -9.99
N VAL A 56 -3.32 -8.08 -9.63
CA VAL A 56 -3.40 -8.55 -8.24
C VAL A 56 -2.25 -9.49 -7.91
N TRP A 57 -1.72 -9.39 -6.70
CA TRP A 57 -0.78 -10.33 -6.10
C TRP A 57 -1.29 -10.79 -4.75
N LEU A 58 -1.05 -12.06 -4.42
CA LEU A 58 -1.35 -12.64 -3.12
C LEU A 58 -0.05 -12.94 -2.36
N SER A 59 -0.14 -12.88 -1.03
CA SER A 59 0.89 -13.39 -0.14
C SER A 59 0.49 -14.76 0.41
N ALA A 60 1.48 -15.58 0.76
CA ALA A 60 1.26 -16.90 1.36
C ALA A 60 0.52 -16.86 2.71
N ASP A 61 0.55 -15.72 3.41
CA ASP A 61 -0.08 -15.53 4.72
C ASP A 61 -1.44 -14.79 4.65
N GLY A 62 -2.02 -14.66 3.46
CA GLY A 62 -3.40 -14.24 3.25
C GLY A 62 -3.62 -12.74 3.03
N ALA A 63 -2.57 -11.98 2.74
CA ALA A 63 -2.67 -10.61 2.26
C ALA A 63 -2.84 -10.56 0.73
N SER A 64 -3.36 -9.44 0.24
CA SER A 64 -3.46 -9.14 -1.19
C SER A 64 -2.97 -7.71 -1.46
N LEU A 65 -2.45 -7.51 -2.67
CA LEU A 65 -2.12 -6.21 -3.24
C LEU A 65 -2.76 -6.12 -4.62
N THR A 66 -3.50 -5.03 -4.85
CA THR A 66 -4.01 -4.65 -6.16
C THR A 66 -3.40 -3.32 -6.57
N CYS A 67 -2.92 -3.25 -7.81
CA CYS A 67 -2.49 -2.02 -8.46
C CYS A 67 -3.32 -1.82 -9.73
N SER A 68 -4.14 -0.77 -9.80
CA SER A 68 -5.10 -0.61 -10.90
C SER A 68 -5.34 0.85 -11.31
N GLY A 69 -5.95 1.02 -12.47
CA GLY A 69 -6.47 2.29 -12.96
C GLY A 69 -7.90 2.14 -13.46
N ILE A 70 -8.68 3.21 -13.35
CA ILE A 70 -10.05 3.27 -13.88
C ILE A 70 -10.32 4.65 -14.46
N LEU A 71 -11.12 4.73 -15.53
CA LEU A 71 -11.57 6.01 -16.07
C LEU A 71 -12.51 6.71 -15.08
N ASN A 72 -12.24 7.98 -14.79
CA ASN A 72 -13.06 8.84 -13.95
C ASN A 72 -14.22 9.46 -14.76
N ILE A 73 -15.15 8.62 -15.21
CA ILE A 73 -16.29 9.04 -16.04
C ILE A 73 -17.29 9.91 -15.28
N ASP A 74 -17.38 9.71 -13.96
CA ASP A 74 -18.36 10.39 -13.10
C ASP A 74 -17.83 11.70 -12.51
N HIS A 75 -16.62 12.12 -12.91
CA HIS A 75 -15.94 13.29 -12.34
C HIS A 75 -15.84 13.24 -10.81
N GLU A 76 -15.66 12.04 -10.26
CA GLU A 76 -15.53 11.81 -8.82
C GLU A 76 -14.34 12.63 -8.29
N THR A 77 -14.57 13.37 -7.20
CA THR A 77 -13.50 14.08 -6.49
C THR A 77 -12.98 13.23 -5.32
N PRO A 78 -11.74 13.47 -4.85
CA PRO A 78 -11.22 12.79 -3.66
C PRO A 78 -12.13 12.90 -2.42
N LYS A 79 -12.82 14.03 -2.28
CA LYS A 79 -13.74 14.28 -1.17
C LYS A 79 -15.02 13.45 -1.32
N ASP A 80 -15.59 13.42 -2.52
CA ASP A 80 -16.82 12.67 -2.79
C ASP A 80 -16.59 11.18 -2.60
N PHE A 81 -15.45 10.66 -3.08
CA PHE A 81 -15.01 9.29 -2.82
C PHE A 81 -14.99 8.95 -1.33
N VAL A 82 -14.29 9.76 -0.50
CA VAL A 82 -14.22 9.50 0.94
C VAL A 82 -15.59 9.58 1.63
N VAL A 83 -16.45 10.51 1.20
CA VAL A 83 -17.80 10.65 1.76
C VAL A 83 -18.67 9.46 1.37
N GLY A 84 -18.66 9.05 0.10
CA GLY A 84 -19.43 7.93 -0.42
C GLY A 84 -19.05 6.62 0.25
N GLU A 85 -17.76 6.30 0.31
CA GLU A 85 -17.25 5.07 0.92
C GLU A 85 -17.54 5.01 2.42
N LYS A 86 -17.42 6.12 3.15
CA LYS A 86 -17.81 6.18 4.57
C LYS A 86 -19.31 6.00 4.80
N ALA A 87 -20.13 6.34 3.81
CA ALA A 87 -21.58 6.17 3.88
C ALA A 87 -22.04 4.75 3.48
N SER A 88 -21.15 3.94 2.89
CA SER A 88 -21.45 2.59 2.42
C SER A 88 -22.14 1.74 3.50
N LYS A 89 -23.12 0.96 3.06
CA LYS A 89 -23.89 0.00 3.86
C LYS A 89 -23.63 -1.44 3.40
N GLU A 90 -22.61 -1.65 2.58
CA GLU A 90 -22.20 -2.97 2.14
C GLU A 90 -21.88 -3.84 3.37
N PRO A 91 -22.52 -5.01 3.52
CA PRO A 91 -22.21 -5.92 4.62
C PRO A 91 -20.74 -6.32 4.61
N GLY A 92 -20.11 -6.33 5.80
CA GLY A 92 -18.70 -6.71 5.92
C GLY A 92 -17.70 -5.59 5.58
N TYR A 93 -18.15 -4.47 5.01
CA TYR A 93 -17.31 -3.33 4.68
C TYR A 93 -17.55 -2.14 5.62
N LYS A 94 -16.50 -1.71 6.32
CA LYS A 94 -16.55 -0.58 7.24
C LYS A 94 -15.28 0.24 7.17
N VAL A 95 -15.41 1.46 6.64
CA VAL A 95 -14.37 2.49 6.72
C VAL A 95 -14.25 3.00 8.15
N THR A 96 -13.05 2.95 8.74
CA THR A 96 -12.75 3.50 10.07
C THR A 96 -11.85 4.72 10.02
N TYR A 97 -11.13 4.89 8.91
CA TYR A 97 -10.30 6.05 8.62
C TYR A 97 -10.50 6.48 7.18
N GLY A 98 -10.51 7.79 6.94
CA GLY A 98 -10.51 8.30 5.58
C GLY A 98 -10.13 9.77 5.54
N LYS A 99 -9.29 10.13 4.56
CA LYS A 99 -8.75 11.47 4.38
C LYS A 99 -8.61 11.77 2.88
N ALA A 100 -8.97 12.99 2.51
CA ALA A 100 -8.82 13.50 1.15
C ALA A 100 -7.85 14.69 1.15
N GLY A 101 -7.03 14.75 0.11
CA GLY A 101 -6.23 15.91 -0.28
C GLY A 101 -6.80 16.57 -1.55
N LYS A 102 -5.95 17.32 -2.27
CA LYS A 102 -6.34 18.02 -3.50
C LYS A 102 -6.67 17.05 -4.64
N ASP A 103 -5.83 16.04 -4.81
CA ASP A 103 -5.75 15.11 -5.95
C ASP A 103 -5.54 13.67 -5.48
N TRP A 104 -5.73 13.40 -4.18
CA TRP A 104 -5.56 12.07 -3.61
C TRP A 104 -6.56 11.82 -2.50
N ALA A 105 -6.88 10.55 -2.29
CA ALA A 105 -7.63 10.10 -1.13
C ALA A 105 -7.01 8.82 -0.56
N VAL A 106 -7.23 8.61 0.74
CA VAL A 106 -6.89 7.36 1.42
C VAL A 106 -8.05 6.92 2.29
N LEU A 107 -8.30 5.62 2.32
CA LEU A 107 -9.25 4.95 3.20
C LEU A 107 -8.56 3.80 3.91
N SER A 108 -9.01 3.51 5.12
CA SER A 108 -8.68 2.26 5.80
C SER A 108 -9.86 1.82 6.65
N GLY A 109 -9.98 0.53 6.84
CA GLY A 109 -11.10 -0.06 7.53
C GLY A 109 -11.01 -1.57 7.60
N VAL A 110 -12.18 -2.19 7.70
CA VAL A 110 -12.31 -3.64 7.68
C VAL A 110 -13.20 -4.03 6.50
N LYS A 111 -12.77 -5.03 5.73
CA LYS A 111 -13.55 -5.67 4.67
C LYS A 111 -13.45 -7.18 4.84
N ASP A 112 -14.58 -7.86 4.98
CA ASP A 112 -14.65 -9.33 5.07
C ASP A 112 -13.68 -9.93 6.13
N GLY A 113 -13.57 -9.25 7.28
CA GLY A 113 -12.71 -9.67 8.38
C GLY A 113 -11.22 -9.34 8.22
N LYS A 114 -10.80 -8.75 7.09
CA LYS A 114 -9.44 -8.25 6.87
C LYS A 114 -9.35 -6.74 7.09
N ILE A 115 -8.19 -6.26 7.49
CA ILE A 115 -7.88 -4.83 7.44
C ILE A 115 -7.60 -4.48 5.99
N PHE A 116 -8.18 -3.39 5.49
CA PHE A 116 -7.82 -2.84 4.19
C PHE A 116 -7.24 -1.44 4.31
N TYR A 117 -6.43 -1.09 3.31
CA TYR A 117 -5.96 0.25 3.02
C TYR A 117 -6.09 0.51 1.53
N GLU A 118 -6.73 1.61 1.16
CA GLU A 118 -6.87 2.04 -0.23
C GLU A 118 -6.29 3.44 -0.39
N ARG A 119 -5.46 3.63 -1.41
CA ARG A 119 -4.99 4.94 -1.84
C ARG A 119 -5.40 5.16 -3.28
N ARG A 120 -6.00 6.33 -3.53
CA ARG A 120 -6.36 6.80 -4.87
C ARG A 120 -5.64 8.09 -5.24
N LEU A 121 -5.23 8.20 -6.49
CA LEU A 121 -4.81 9.45 -7.14
C LEU A 121 -5.82 9.85 -8.22
N PHE A 122 -6.03 11.16 -8.36
CA PHE A 122 -6.97 11.79 -9.28
C PHE A 122 -6.18 12.80 -10.15
N ASP A 123 -5.29 12.30 -11.01
CA ASP A 123 -4.21 13.06 -11.66
C ASP A 123 -4.67 14.01 -12.79
N GLY A 124 -5.98 14.28 -12.91
CA GLY A 124 -6.56 15.23 -13.87
C GLY A 124 -6.55 14.76 -15.33
N ASP A 125 -5.88 13.66 -15.64
CA ASP A 125 -5.87 13.00 -16.96
C ASP A 125 -7.10 12.11 -17.21
N GLY A 126 -8.09 12.18 -16.32
CA GLY A 126 -9.32 11.39 -16.39
C GLY A 126 -9.15 9.96 -15.91
N VAL A 127 -8.02 9.59 -15.31
CA VAL A 127 -7.81 8.27 -14.70
C VAL A 127 -7.70 8.39 -13.19
N ILE A 128 -8.43 7.55 -12.47
CA ILE A 128 -8.23 7.28 -11.05
C ILE A 128 -7.27 6.10 -10.94
N ARG A 129 -6.19 6.27 -10.20
CA ARG A 129 -5.18 5.24 -9.95
C ARG A 129 -5.31 4.74 -8.53
N THR A 130 -5.24 3.43 -8.34
CA THR A 130 -5.54 2.81 -7.05
C THR A 130 -4.46 1.81 -6.64
N ILE A 131 -4.07 1.90 -5.37
CA ILE A 131 -3.49 0.79 -4.62
C ILE A 131 -4.51 0.35 -3.60
N TRP A 132 -4.84 -0.93 -3.60
CA TRP A 132 -5.59 -1.59 -2.54
C TRP A 132 -4.73 -2.67 -1.91
N ILE A 133 -4.66 -2.68 -0.58
CA ILE A 133 -3.98 -3.71 0.19
C ILE A 133 -4.93 -4.21 1.26
N ASP A 134 -5.11 -5.52 1.37
CA ASP A 134 -5.78 -6.13 2.52
C ASP A 134 -4.94 -7.23 3.16
N TYR A 135 -5.10 -7.41 4.47
CA TYR A 135 -4.35 -8.39 5.25
C TYR A 135 -5.10 -8.83 6.50
N PRO A 136 -4.81 -10.04 7.03
CA PRO A 136 -5.38 -10.51 8.29
C PRO A 136 -5.03 -9.59 9.45
N PRO A 137 -5.97 -9.27 10.37
CA PRO A 137 -5.70 -8.41 11.52
C PRO A 137 -4.56 -8.93 12.43
N ALA A 138 -4.39 -10.25 12.51
CA ALA A 138 -3.32 -10.89 13.26
C ALA A 138 -1.91 -10.54 12.74
N LEU A 139 -1.79 -10.09 11.49
CA LEU A 139 -0.52 -9.75 10.83
C LEU A 139 -0.30 -8.23 10.74
N LYS A 140 -1.05 -7.45 11.52
CA LYS A 140 -0.98 -5.98 11.51
C LYS A 140 0.44 -5.44 11.69
N SER A 141 1.20 -5.99 12.63
CA SER A 141 2.59 -5.55 12.90
C SER A 141 3.53 -5.78 11.71
N LYS A 142 3.26 -6.78 10.87
CA LYS A 142 4.00 -7.06 9.65
C LYS A 142 3.62 -6.09 8.53
N TYR A 143 2.32 -5.88 8.32
CA TYR A 143 1.82 -5.17 7.13
C TYR A 143 1.73 -3.65 7.27
N ASP A 144 1.41 -3.12 8.45
CA ASP A 144 1.33 -1.67 8.68
C ASP A 144 2.54 -0.87 8.16
N PRO A 145 3.81 -1.27 8.42
CA PRO A 145 4.96 -0.53 7.89
C PRO A 145 5.10 -0.65 6.36
N LEU A 146 4.60 -1.72 5.74
CA LEU A 146 4.69 -1.96 4.29
C LEU A 146 3.65 -1.14 3.53
N VAL A 147 2.44 -1.05 4.07
CA VAL A 147 1.30 -0.35 3.45
C VAL A 147 1.67 1.08 3.09
N GLY A 148 2.31 1.81 4.01
CA GLY A 148 2.71 3.20 3.76
C GLY A 148 3.71 3.34 2.62
N ALA A 149 4.71 2.47 2.57
CA ALA A 149 5.74 2.47 1.52
C ALA A 149 5.13 2.11 0.14
N ILE A 150 4.30 1.08 0.09
CA ILE A 150 3.65 0.63 -1.15
C ILE A 150 2.68 1.70 -1.64
N ALA A 151 1.79 2.21 -0.78
CA ALA A 151 0.86 3.27 -1.12
C ALA A 151 1.59 4.54 -1.61
N GLY A 152 2.70 4.91 -0.94
CA GLY A 152 3.52 6.06 -1.32
C GLY A 152 4.19 5.93 -2.69
N SER A 153 4.29 4.73 -3.24
CA SER A 153 4.86 4.49 -4.57
C SER A 153 3.89 4.75 -5.73
N LEU A 154 2.59 4.88 -5.43
CA LEU A 154 1.55 5.09 -6.44
C LEU A 154 1.80 6.37 -7.22
N LYS A 155 1.80 6.26 -8.55
CA LYS A 155 1.90 7.40 -9.48
C LYS A 155 1.35 7.03 -10.86
N GLY A 156 1.11 8.05 -11.68
CA GLY A 156 0.90 7.91 -13.12
C GLY A 156 2.20 8.00 -13.94
N PRO A 157 2.08 8.02 -15.28
CA PRO A 157 3.20 8.17 -16.21
C PRO A 157 3.95 9.50 -16.05
#